data_AF-A0A920S652-F1
#
_entry.id   AF-A0A920S652-F1
#
_cell.length_a   1.000
_cell.length_b   1.000
_cell.length_c   1.000
_cell.angle_alpha   90.00
_cell.angle_beta   90.00
_cell.angle_gamma   90.00
#
_symmetry.space_group_name_H-M   'P 1'
#
loop_
_entity.id
_entity.type
_entity.pdbx_description
1 polymer ?
#
loop_
_entity_poly.entity_id
_entity_poly.type
_entity_poly.pdbx_seq_one_letter_code
_entity_poly.pdbx_strand_id
1 'polypeptide(L)' 'MGQLLDDLPAVYPGNEPNDKLVIIEDTDGDGRADKSSVFADDLQIPLSFELGNGGVYVSEEPHFIFIKDTDGDGKP' A
#
# COMPACT_ATOMS: atom_id res chain seq x y z
N MET A 1 -28.04 -7.42 10.23
CA MET A 1 -27.11 -8.42 9.67
C MET A 1 -26.26 -7.86 8.52
N GLY A 2 -26.13 -6.53 8.37
CA GLY A 2 -25.34 -5.91 7.28
C GLY A 2 -24.04 -5.24 7.73
N GLN A 3 -23.89 -4.98 9.03
CA GLN A 3 -22.80 -4.14 9.55
C GLN A 3 -21.47 -4.90 9.76
N LEU A 4 -21.49 -6.23 9.65
CA LEU A 4 -20.30 -7.06 9.95
C LEU A 4 -19.41 -7.31 8.72
N LEU A 5 -19.97 -7.15 7.51
CA LEU A 5 -19.22 -7.31 6.27
C LEU A 5 -18.41 -6.05 5.92
N ASP A 6 -18.92 -4.88 6.32
CA ASP A 6 -18.31 -3.57 6.09
C ASP A 6 -16.88 -3.45 6.66
N ASP A 7 -16.60 -4.17 7.74
CA ASP A 7 -15.34 -4.08 8.49
C ASP A 7 -14.34 -5.20 8.15
N LEU A 8 -14.67 -6.12 7.22
CA LEU A 8 -13.74 -7.19 6.84
C LEU A 8 -12.76 -6.72 5.76
N PRO A 9 -11.47 -7.09 5.87
CA PRO A 9 -10.52 -6.90 4.78
C PRO A 9 -10.85 -7.91 3.67
N ALA A 10 -11.81 -7.56 2.81
CA ALA A 10 -12.21 -8.36 1.67
C ALA A 10 -12.66 -7.44 0.53
N VAL A 11 -12.25 -7.79 -0.70
CA VAL A 11 -12.78 -7.13 -1.89
C VAL A 11 -14.23 -7.57 -2.08
N TYR A 12 -15.16 -6.61 -2.15
CA TYR A 12 -16.57 -6.92 -2.39
C TYR A 12 -16.76 -7.56 -3.77
N PRO A 13 -17.64 -8.57 -3.89
CA PRO A 13 -17.96 -9.16 -5.18
C PRO A 13 -18.39 -8.09 -6.21
N GLY A 14 -17.67 -8.00 -7.32
CA GLY A 14 -17.90 -7.01 -8.38
C GLY A 14 -16.95 -5.80 -8.36
N ASN A 15 -16.09 -5.68 -7.35
CA ASN A 15 -15.03 -4.69 -7.30
C ASN A 15 -13.68 -5.30 -7.71
N GLU A 16 -12.81 -4.48 -8.28
CA GLU A 16 -11.40 -4.82 -8.52
C GLU A 16 -10.56 -4.48 -7.26
N PRO A 17 -9.49 -5.23 -6.97
CA PRO A 17 -8.48 -4.83 -5.99
C PRO A 17 -7.97 -3.42 -6.31
N ASN A 18 -7.75 -2.60 -5.27
CA ASN A 18 -7.24 -1.24 -5.43
C ASN A 18 -6.55 -0.77 -4.13
N ASP A 19 -6.00 -1.72 -3.38
CA ASP A 19 -5.23 -1.39 -2.19
C ASP A 19 -3.89 -0.79 -2.63
N LYS A 20 -3.34 0.09 -1.79
CA LYS A 20 -2.18 0.91 -2.16
C LYS A 20 -1.15 0.95 -1.05
N LEU A 21 0.11 1.02 -1.45
CA LEU A 21 1.19 1.49 -0.59
C LEU A 21 1.45 2.96 -0.90
N VAL A 22 1.39 3.81 0.13
CA VAL A 22 1.44 5.27 0.00
C VAL A 22 2.60 5.81 0.81
N ILE A 23 3.34 6.75 0.21
CA ILE A 23 4.37 7.54 0.90
C ILE A 23 3.72 8.79 1.45
N ILE A 24 3.91 9.00 2.76
CA ILE A 24 3.43 10.18 3.48
C ILE A 24 4.65 11.03 3.86
N GLU A 25 4.65 12.29 3.44
CA GLU A 25 5.78 13.20 3.66
C GLU A 25 5.34 14.39 4.52
N ASP A 26 6.13 14.67 5.56
CA ASP A 26 6.15 15.95 6.30
C ASP A 26 7.37 16.72 5.76
N THR A 27 7.12 17.78 5.00
CA THR A 27 8.13 18.53 4.25
C THR A 27 8.59 19.80 4.95
N ASP A 28 7.84 20.27 5.96
CA ASP A 28 8.18 21.45 6.75
C ASP A 28 8.53 21.15 8.22
N GLY A 29 8.37 19.90 8.65
CA GLY A 29 8.78 19.39 9.95
C GLY A 29 7.82 19.76 11.08
N ASP A 30 6.56 20.11 10.77
CA ASP A 30 5.56 20.48 11.77
C ASP A 30 4.86 19.27 12.42
N GLY A 31 5.17 18.05 11.98
CA GLY A 31 4.57 16.80 12.44
C GLY A 31 3.23 16.48 11.76
N ARG A 32 2.83 17.21 10.72
CA ARG A 32 1.68 16.91 9.86
C ARG A 32 2.15 16.48 8.48
N ALA A 33 1.35 15.64 7.86
CA ALA A 33 1.58 15.23 6.48
C ALA A 33 1.22 16.37 5.52
N ASP A 34 2.16 16.74 4.65
CA ASP A 34 1.98 17.70 3.57
C ASP A 34 1.62 17.03 2.25
N LYS A 35 2.21 15.86 2.00
CA LYS A 35 2.04 15.12 0.75
C LYS A 35 1.71 13.67 0.98
N SER A 36 0.95 13.14 0.02
CA SER A 36 0.59 11.75 -0.09
C SER A 36 0.76 11.34 -1.55
N SER A 37 1.64 10.37 -1.80
CA SER A 37 1.91 9.84 -3.14
C SER A 37 1.78 8.32 -3.13
N VAL A 38 1.18 7.78 -4.19
CA VAL A 38 1.05 6.33 -4.37
C VAL A 38 2.39 5.80 -4.85
N PHE A 39 3.01 4.90 -4.07
CA PHE A 39 4.20 4.17 -4.45
C PHE A 39 3.82 2.92 -5.25
N ALA A 40 2.87 2.12 -4.76
CA ALA A 40 2.33 0.97 -5.46
C ALA A 40 0.81 0.93 -5.34
N ASP A 41 0.13 0.50 -6.39
CA ASP A 41 -1.31 0.26 -6.46
C ASP A 41 -1.60 -1.16 -6.97
N ASP A 42 -2.89 -1.48 -7.17
CA ASP A 42 -3.38 -2.79 -7.60
C ASP A 42 -2.92 -3.94 -6.67
N LEU A 43 -2.72 -3.62 -5.39
CA LEU A 43 -2.43 -4.62 -4.37
C LEU A 43 -3.70 -5.34 -3.94
N GLN A 44 -3.56 -6.60 -3.54
CA GLN A 44 -4.68 -7.44 -3.13
C GLN A 44 -4.62 -7.77 -1.64
N ILE A 45 -5.24 -6.92 -0.80
CA ILE A 45 -5.32 -7.11 0.64
C ILE A 45 -3.90 -7.21 1.26
N PRO A 46 -3.07 -6.15 1.16
CA PRO A 46 -1.77 -6.13 1.79
C PRO A 46 -1.93 -6.21 3.32
N LEU A 47 -1.32 -7.23 3.93
CA LEU A 47 -1.42 -7.50 5.37
C LEU A 47 -0.28 -6.88 6.17
N SER A 48 0.93 -6.85 5.59
CA SER A 48 2.11 -6.24 6.19
C SER A 48 3.15 -5.88 5.13
N PHE A 49 4.08 -5.02 5.50
CA PHE A 49 5.25 -4.72 4.68
C PHE A 49 6.48 -4.40 5.54
N GLU A 50 7.67 -4.51 4.96
CA GLU A 50 8.94 -4.18 5.59
C GLU A 50 9.92 -3.57 4.57
N LEU A 51 10.72 -2.60 5.02
CA LEU A 51 11.74 -1.98 4.17
C LEU A 51 13.01 -2.84 4.15
N GLY A 52 13.57 -3.08 2.97
CA GLY A 52 14.81 -3.85 2.86
C GLY A 52 15.36 -3.92 1.44
N ASN A 53 16.67 -4.14 1.30
CA ASN A 53 17.35 -4.29 0.00
C ASN A 53 17.10 -3.13 -1.01
N GLY A 54 16.82 -1.93 -0.48
CA GLY A 54 16.49 -0.75 -1.27
C GLY A 54 15.11 -0.80 -1.92
N GLY A 55 14.18 -1.59 -1.38
CA GLY A 55 12.78 -1.63 -1.77
C GLY A 55 11.88 -2.02 -0.59
N VAL A 56 10.70 -2.54 -0.88
CA VAL A 56 9.68 -2.94 0.09
C VAL A 56 9.28 -4.39 -0.16
N TYR A 57 9.29 -5.19 0.90
CA TYR A 57 8.64 -6.49 0.91
C TYR A 57 7.19 -6.32 1.35
N VAL A 58 6.23 -6.87 0.60
CA VAL A 58 4.81 -6.79 0.91
C VAL A 58 4.24 -8.21 1.00
N SER A 59 3.51 -8.50 2.07
CA SER A 59 2.66 -9.68 2.15
C SER A 59 1.24 -9.31 1.74
N GLU A 60 0.71 -10.00 0.74
CA GLU A 60 -0.65 -9.86 0.23
C GLU A 60 -1.23 -11.27 0.01
N GLU A 61 -2.54 -11.46 -0.05
CA GLU A 61 -3.07 -12.81 -0.30
C GLU A 61 -3.14 -13.06 -1.82
N PRO A 62 -2.58 -14.14 -2.38
CA PRO A 62 -1.75 -15.21 -1.79
C PRO A 62 -0.24 -15.01 -1.97
N HIS A 63 0.21 -13.79 -2.26
CA HIS A 63 1.57 -13.49 -2.72
C HIS A 63 2.48 -12.86 -1.65
N PHE A 64 3.77 -13.07 -1.81
CA PHE A 64 4.79 -12.32 -1.08
C PHE A 64 5.72 -11.69 -2.10
N ILE A 65 5.63 -10.38 -2.25
CA ILE A 65 6.25 -9.63 -3.36
C ILE A 65 7.34 -8.69 -2.85
N PHE A 66 8.29 -8.40 -3.73
CA PHE A 66 9.32 -7.38 -3.50
C PHE A 66 9.18 -6.31 -4.57
N ILE A 67 8.97 -5.07 -4.13
CA ILE A 67 8.73 -3.91 -4.97
C ILE A 67 9.90 -2.95 -4.77
N LYS A 68 10.51 -2.48 -5.86
CA LYS A 68 11.67 -1.61 -5.79
C LYS A 68 11.63 -0.57 -6.90
N ASP A 69 11.72 0.69 -6.51
CA ASP A 69 12.05 1.79 -7.42
C ASP A 69 13.51 1.63 -7.88
N THR A 70 13.70 1.60 -9.21
CA THR A 70 15.01 1.40 -9.84
C THR A 70 15.55 2.63 -10.57
N ASP A 71 14.77 3.70 -10.72
CA ASP A 71 15.15 4.90 -11.45
C ASP A 71 15.03 6.21 -10.65
N GLY A 72 14.48 6.14 -9.44
CA GLY A 72 14.37 7.23 -8.47
C GLY A 72 13.18 8.15 -8.70
N ASP A 73 12.16 7.72 -9.45
CA ASP A 73 10.95 8.51 -9.70
C ASP A 73 9.89 8.37 -8.59
N GLY A 74 10.16 7.55 -7.56
CA GLY A 74 9.23 7.28 -6.46
C GLY A 74 8.19 6.22 -6.80
N LYS A 75 8.42 5.42 -7.85
CA LYS A 75 7.58 4.29 -8.26
C LYS A 75 8.44 3.09 -8.69
N PRO A 76 7.87 1.86 -8.73
CA PRO A 76 8.58 0.64 -9.09
C PRO A 76 8.90 0.53 -10.58
#